data_AF-A0A930A3B8-F1
#
_entry.id   AF-A0A930A3B8-F1
#
_cell.length_a   1.000
_cell.length_b   1.000
_cell.length_c   1.000
_cell.angle_alpha   90.00
_cell.angle_beta   90.00
_cell.angle_gamma   90.00
#
_symmetry.space_group_name_H-M   'P 1'
#
loop_
_entity.id
_entity.type
_entity.pdbx_description
1 polymer ?
#
loop_
_entity_poly.entity_id
_entity_poly.type
_entity_poly.pdbx_seq_one_letter_code
_entity_poly.pdbx_strand_id
1 'polypeptide(L)'
;MWVSQVYQNAGLGYIGGNACDMYRNYTFTSDRSKLKVGMLVAVESSSSGGTAGLTYGHVGIYIGDGKVIDNIGHIRVTTLDDWIVTFCKHHPVGFGFPPNVKK
;
A
#
# COMPACT_ATOMS: atom_id res chain seq x y z
N MET A 1 -5.96 -2.09 -8.47
CA MET A 1 -7.44 -2.11 -8.48
C MET A 1 -8.04 -2.66 -7.18
N TRP A 2 -7.54 -3.76 -6.62
CA TRP A 2 -8.10 -4.33 -5.38
C TRP A 2 -8.16 -3.32 -4.20
N VAL A 3 -7.08 -2.60 -3.91
CA VAL A 3 -7.07 -1.58 -2.84
C VAL A 3 -8.13 -0.49 -3.07
N SER A 4 -8.32 -0.03 -4.31
CA SER A 4 -9.40 0.92 -4.67
C SER A 4 -10.79 0.39 -4.31
N GLN A 5 -11.03 -0.90 -4.57
CA GLN A 5 -12.29 -1.55 -4.23
C GLN A 5 -12.46 -1.73 -2.73
N VAL A 6 -11.38 -1.98 -1.98
CA VAL A 6 -11.46 -2.05 -0.51
C VAL A 6 -11.93 -0.72 0.08
N TYR A 7 -11.33 0.40 -0.33
CA TYR A 7 -11.79 1.72 0.12
C TYR A 7 -13.23 2.02 -0.31
N GLN A 8 -13.59 1.70 -1.56
CA GLN A 8 -14.95 1.89 -2.05
C GLN A 8 -15.98 1.10 -1.23
N ASN A 9 -15.70 -0.17 -0.96
CA ASN A 9 -16.57 -1.05 -0.19
C ASN A 9 -16.64 -0.64 1.30
N ALA A 10 -15.60 0.01 1.81
CA ALA A 10 -15.60 0.61 3.14
C ALA A 10 -16.38 1.95 3.21
N GLY A 11 -16.99 2.40 2.12
CA GLY A 11 -17.73 3.66 2.07
C GLY A 11 -16.83 4.90 1.98
N LEU A 12 -15.53 4.73 1.68
CA LEU A 12 -14.53 5.79 1.62
C LEU A 12 -14.28 6.30 0.18
N GLY A 13 -15.14 5.88 -0.75
CA GLY A 13 -15.04 6.22 -2.17
C GLY A 13 -13.95 5.44 -2.90
N TYR A 14 -13.97 5.54 -4.23
CA TYR A 14 -13.00 4.87 -5.10
C TYR A 14 -11.75 5.73 -5.27
N ILE A 15 -10.58 5.17 -4.99
CA ILE A 15 -9.29 5.83 -5.24
C ILE A 15 -8.68 5.33 -6.54
N GLY A 16 -8.43 6.26 -7.48
CA GLY A 16 -7.91 5.95 -8.81
C GLY A 16 -6.39 5.79 -8.87
N GLY A 17 -5.89 5.40 -10.05
CA GLY A 17 -4.47 5.29 -10.33
C GLY A 17 -3.85 3.92 -10.04
N ASN A 18 -2.56 3.82 -10.31
CA ASN A 18 -1.70 2.68 -9.98
C ASN A 18 -1.03 2.89 -8.60
N ALA A 19 -0.15 1.97 -8.18
CA ALA A 19 0.47 2.08 -6.86
C ALA A 19 1.46 3.27 -6.77
N CYS A 20 2.10 3.67 -7.86
CA CYS A 20 2.91 4.92 -7.90
C CYS A 20 2.04 6.13 -7.59
N ASP A 21 0.86 6.22 -8.21
CA ASP A 21 -0.07 7.33 -7.98
C ASP A 21 -0.52 7.36 -6.51
N MET A 22 -0.88 6.19 -5.97
CA MET A 22 -1.29 6.08 -4.56
C MET A 22 -0.14 6.40 -3.60
N TYR A 23 1.09 5.96 -3.90
CA TYR A 23 2.27 6.30 -3.12
C TYR A 23 2.48 7.82 -3.08
N ARG A 24 2.56 8.47 -4.25
CA ARG A 24 2.85 9.90 -4.36
C ARG A 24 1.75 10.79 -3.78
N ASN A 25 0.49 10.42 -4.00
CA ASN A 25 -0.64 11.28 -3.65
C ASN A 25 -1.12 11.09 -2.20
N TYR A 26 -0.96 9.90 -1.63
CA TYR A 26 -1.67 9.51 -0.40
C TYR A 26 -0.74 9.02 0.72
N THR A 27 0.55 8.84 0.46
CA THR A 27 1.52 8.58 1.53
C THR A 27 2.17 9.88 1.99
N PHE A 28 2.42 9.98 3.29
CA PHE A 28 2.99 11.19 3.90
C PHE A 28 4.03 10.88 4.99
N THR A 29 4.32 9.60 5.24
CA THR A 29 5.36 9.18 6.19
C THR A 29 5.85 7.76 5.88
N SER A 30 7.09 7.46 6.23
CA SER A 30 7.64 6.09 6.27
C SER A 30 7.90 5.61 7.70
N ASP A 31 7.45 6.39 8.69
CA ASP A 31 7.64 6.09 10.10
C ASP A 31 6.62 5.05 10.57
N ARG A 32 7.13 3.87 10.94
CA ARG A 32 6.31 2.73 11.39
C ARG A 32 5.50 3.04 12.65
N SER A 33 5.98 3.95 13.51
CA SER A 33 5.24 4.33 14.72
C SER A 33 3.96 5.11 14.43
N LYS A 34 3.82 5.65 13.21
CA LYS A 34 2.65 6.41 12.76
C LYS A 34 1.62 5.56 12.02
N LEU A 35 1.89 4.26 11.84
CA LEU A 35 0.96 3.35 11.17
C LEU A 35 -0.37 3.25 11.92
N LYS A 36 -1.45 3.32 11.16
CA LYS A 36 -2.82 3.13 11.66
C LYS A 36 -3.55 2.15 10.76
N VAL A 37 -4.43 1.35 11.35
CA VAL A 37 -5.29 0.41 10.60
C VAL A 37 -6.00 1.16 9.47
N GLY A 38 -6.03 0.54 8.29
CA GLY A 38 -6.61 1.11 7.09
C GLY A 38 -5.67 2.03 6.30
N MET A 39 -4.45 2.29 6.77
CA MET A 39 -3.47 3.03 5.97
C MET A 39 -3.04 2.23 4.74
N LEU A 40 -2.80 2.94 3.65
CA LEU A 40 -2.03 2.44 2.52
C LEU A 40 -0.62 2.09 2.98
N VAL A 41 -0.11 0.96 2.52
CA VAL A 41 1.30 0.59 2.55
C VAL A 41 1.73 0.46 1.10
N ALA A 42 2.52 1.42 0.62
CA ALA A 42 2.81 1.54 -0.81
C ALA A 42 4.31 1.73 -1.08
N VAL A 43 4.73 1.38 -2.29
CA VAL A 43 6.06 1.67 -2.85
C VAL A 43 5.92 2.05 -4.31
N GLU A 44 6.67 3.07 -4.72
CA GLU A 44 6.62 3.64 -6.07
C GLU A 44 7.27 2.73 -7.13
N SER A 45 8.31 1.99 -6.78
CA SER A 45 8.93 1.00 -7.67
C SER A 45 9.25 -0.26 -6.90
N SER A 46 8.52 -1.32 -7.22
CA SER A 46 8.52 -2.57 -6.47
C SER A 46 9.72 -3.44 -6.84
N SER A 47 10.37 -4.00 -5.81
CA SER A 47 11.49 -4.94 -5.93
C SER A 47 11.04 -6.41 -6.07
N SER A 48 9.78 -6.66 -6.47
CA SER A 48 9.18 -7.99 -6.62
C SER A 48 9.71 -8.81 -7.81
N GLY A 49 10.53 -8.22 -8.68
CA GLY A 49 11.18 -8.91 -9.81
C GLY A 49 10.39 -8.89 -11.11
N GLY A 50 9.16 -8.35 -11.13
CA GLY A 50 8.37 -8.19 -12.35
C GLY A 50 8.42 -6.78 -12.93
N THR A 51 8.40 -6.65 -14.26
CA THR A 51 8.38 -5.34 -14.96
C THR A 51 7.21 -4.47 -14.51
N ALA A 52 6.02 -5.06 -14.32
CA ALA A 52 4.86 -4.33 -13.85
C ALA A 52 5.07 -3.73 -12.44
N GLY A 53 5.69 -4.48 -11.52
CA GLY A 53 6.03 -3.97 -10.19
C GLY A 53 7.07 -2.85 -10.25
N LEU A 54 8.05 -2.97 -11.14
CA LEU A 54 9.06 -1.94 -11.35
C LEU A 54 8.45 -0.63 -11.86
N THR A 55 7.51 -0.71 -12.81
CA THR A 55 6.87 0.44 -13.47
C THR A 55 5.73 1.05 -12.67
N TYR A 56 4.91 0.23 -12.01
CA TYR A 56 3.65 0.65 -11.41
C TYR A 56 3.62 0.54 -9.87
N GLY A 57 4.73 0.14 -9.26
CA GLY A 57 4.86 0.01 -7.81
C GLY A 57 4.11 -1.19 -7.24
N HIS A 58 3.90 -1.18 -5.93
CA HIS A 58 3.01 -2.12 -5.23
C HIS A 58 2.30 -1.47 -4.05
N VAL A 59 1.10 -1.95 -3.72
CA VAL A 59 0.28 -1.38 -2.64
C VAL A 59 -0.55 -2.43 -1.92
N GLY A 60 -0.60 -2.32 -0.60
CA GLY A 60 -1.46 -3.07 0.31
C GLY A 60 -2.12 -2.16 1.34
N ILE A 61 -2.83 -2.76 2.29
CA ILE A 61 -3.52 -2.07 3.38
C ILE A 61 -3.00 -2.62 4.71
N TYR A 62 -2.59 -1.73 5.61
CA TYR A 62 -2.22 -2.10 6.97
C TYR A 62 -3.47 -2.48 7.77
N ILE A 63 -3.47 -3.66 8.38
CA ILE A 63 -4.62 -4.20 9.13
C ILE A 63 -4.38 -4.33 10.64
N GLY A 64 -3.32 -3.70 11.14
CA GLY A 64 -2.94 -3.77 12.55
C GLY A 64 -1.96 -4.89 12.85
N ASP A 65 -1.44 -4.91 14.08
CA ASP A 65 -0.54 -5.95 14.61
C ASP A 65 0.62 -6.33 13.68
N GLY A 66 1.22 -5.32 13.03
CA GLY A 66 2.33 -5.52 12.11
C GLY A 66 1.98 -6.26 10.82
N LYS A 67 0.70 -6.30 10.41
CA LYS A 67 0.23 -7.06 9.25
C LYS A 67 -0.27 -6.17 8.12
N VAL A 68 -0.03 -6.63 6.90
CA VAL A 68 -0.49 -6.00 5.66
C VAL A 68 -1.27 -7.05 4.87
N ILE A 69 -2.41 -6.62 4.32
CA ILE A 69 -3.16 -7.39 3.33
C ILE A 69 -2.89 -6.80 1.95
N ASP A 70 -2.52 -7.63 0.99
CA ASP A 70 -2.20 -7.21 -0.37
C ASP A 70 -2.71 -8.21 -1.41
N ASN A 71 -2.66 -7.80 -2.68
CA ASN A 71 -3.01 -8.64 -3.83
C ASN A 71 -1.79 -8.83 -4.71
N ILE A 72 -1.31 -10.07 -4.81
CA ILE A 72 -0.15 -10.45 -5.64
C ILE A 72 -0.54 -11.42 -6.77
N GLY A 73 -1.78 -11.35 -7.23
CA GLY A 73 -2.44 -12.38 -8.06
C GLY A 73 -3.42 -13.24 -7.25
N HIS A 74 -3.34 -13.17 -5.93
CA HIS A 74 -4.36 -13.61 -4.97
C HIS A 74 -4.28 -12.71 -3.73
N ILE A 75 -5.32 -12.70 -2.92
CA ILE A 75 -5.35 -11.94 -1.67
C ILE A 75 -4.63 -12.73 -0.59
N ARG A 76 -3.71 -12.08 0.13
CA ARG A 76 -3.00 -12.68 1.25
C ARG A 76 -2.79 -11.67 2.37
N VAL A 77 -2.58 -12.19 3.57
CA VAL A 77 -2.04 -11.44 4.69
C VAL A 77 -0.58 -11.83 4.88
N THR A 78 0.28 -10.84 5.08
CA THR A 78 1.70 -11.02 5.39
C THR A 78 2.12 -10.05 6.50
N THR A 79 3.33 -10.20 7.02
CA THR A 79 3.90 -9.22 7.96
C THR A 79 4.35 -7.97 7.21
N LEU A 80 4.35 -6.82 7.89
CA LEU A 80 4.89 -5.56 7.36
C LEU A 80 6.37 -5.68 7.01
N ASP A 81 7.13 -6.42 7.83
CA ASP A 81 8.56 -6.65 7.58
C ASP A 81 8.79 -7.46 6.31
N ASP A 82 8.08 -8.57 6.14
CA ASP A 82 8.18 -9.38 4.91
C ASP A 82 7.73 -8.58 3.69
N TRP A 83 6.69 -7.75 3.83
CA TRP A 83 6.23 -6.87 2.78
C TRP A 83 7.33 -5.89 2.35
N ILE A 84 7.96 -5.19 3.31
CA ILE A 84 9.05 -4.23 3.04
C ILE A 84 10.27 -4.93 2.43
N VAL A 85 10.69 -6.08 2.97
CA VAL A 85 11.82 -6.85 2.44
C VAL A 85 11.56 -7.32 1.00
N THR A 86 10.31 -7.67 0.69
CA THR A 86 9.94 -8.15 -0.64
C THR A 86 9.87 -7.01 -1.66
N PHE A 87 9.24 -5.89 -1.30
CA PHE A 87 8.84 -4.88 -2.29
C PHE A 87 9.68 -3.58 -2.25
N CYS A 88 10.42 -3.30 -1.18
CA CYS A 88 11.06 -2.01 -0.93
C CYS A 88 12.60 -2.07 -0.86
N LYS A 89 13.24 -2.99 -1.59
CA LYS A 89 14.71 -3.10 -1.59
C LYS A 89 15.41 -1.88 -2.18
N HIS A 90 14.78 -1.22 -3.15
CA HIS A 90 15.37 -0.11 -3.90
C HIS A 90 14.65 1.22 -3.73
N HIS A 91 13.43 1.21 -3.18
CA HIS A 91 12.63 2.40 -2.93
C HIS A 91 12.00 2.31 -1.53
N PRO A 92 11.89 3.44 -0.80
CA PRO A 92 11.32 3.43 0.54
C PRO A 92 9.83 3.07 0.51
N VAL A 93 9.36 2.49 1.61
CA VAL A 93 7.93 2.31 1.87
C VAL A 93 7.28 3.64 2.24
N GLY A 94 6.04 3.84 1.83
CA GLY A 94 5.21 4.99 2.22
C GLY A 94 3.92 4.53 2.89
N PHE A 95 3.52 5.27 3.92
CA PHE A 95 2.30 5.08 4.69
C PHE A 95 1.42 6.32 4.63
N GLY A 96 0.11 6.10 4.54
CA GLY A 96 -0.84 7.20 4.65
C GLY A 96 -2.27 6.81 4.33
N PHE A 97 -3.10 7.80 4.04
CA PHE A 97 -4.52 7.65 3.76
C PHE A 97 -4.90 8.48 2.55
N PRO A 98 -5.86 8.01 1.72
CA PRO A 98 -6.47 8.86 0.73
C PRO A 98 -7.30 9.98 1.40
N PRO A 99 -7.54 11.11 0.70
CA PRO A 99 -8.18 12.30 1.26
C PRO A 99 -9.61 12.05 1.77
N ASN A 100 -10.26 10.99 1.32
CA ASN A 100 -11.61 10.62 1.73
C ASN A 100 -11.66 9.99 3.13
N VAL A 101 -10.52 9.60 3.71
CA VAL A 101 -10.44 9.13 5.10
C VAL A 101 -10.30 10.33 6.02
N LYS A 102 -11.41 10.74 6.63
CA LYS A 102 -11.41 11.80 7.64
C LYS A 102 -10.86 11.24 8.96
N LYS A 103 -9.92 11.98 9.57
CA LYS A 103 -9.29 11.64 10.87
C LYS A 103 -10.20 11.97 12.04
#